data_AF-A0A838S6Z2-F1
#
_entry.id   AF-A0A838S6Z2-F1
#
_cell.length_a   1.000
_cell.length_b   1.000
_cell.length_c   1.000
_cell.angle_alpha   90.00
_cell.angle_beta   90.00
_cell.angle_gamma   90.00
#
_symmetry.space_group_name_H-M   'P 1'
#
loop_
_entity.id
_entity.type
_entity.pdbx_description
1 polymer ?
#
loop_
_entity_poly.entity_id
_entity_poly.type
_entity_poly.pdbx_seq_one_letter_code
_entity_poly.pdbx_strand_id
1 'polypeptide(L)'
;VVSCQNEKSQIQNRAAALRVLRARLLLRREQEQRATMNALRDEGSSWGNQMRSYVLHPYQMVKDLRTEVETGNPAGVLDGDLDPFIEAGIRWRRSEATSTD
;
A
#
# COMPACT_ATOMS: atom_id res chain seq x y z
N VAL A 1 29.30 -10.06 6.06
CA VAL A 1 30.27 -10.33 7.15
C VAL A 1 30.68 -8.99 7.78
N VAL A 2 30.84 -8.91 9.10
CA VAL A 2 31.32 -7.71 9.82
C VAL A 2 32.67 -8.06 10.44
N SER A 3 33.74 -7.37 10.03
CA SER A 3 35.06 -7.44 10.66
C SER A 3 35.33 -6.14 11.42
N CYS A 4 35.95 -6.23 12.60
CA CYS A 4 36.35 -5.08 13.41
C CYS A 4 37.73 -5.36 14.01
N GLN A 5 38.71 -4.49 13.71
CA GLN A 5 40.09 -4.59 14.19
C GLN A 5 40.56 -3.24 14.79
N ASN A 6 39.66 -2.54 15.47
CA ASN A 6 39.88 -1.14 15.83
C ASN A 6 40.52 -0.96 17.22
N GLU A 7 40.40 -1.95 18.11
CA GLU A 7 40.91 -1.85 19.48
C GLU A 7 41.91 -2.96 19.84
N LYS A 8 42.77 -2.69 20.84
CA LYS A 8 43.74 -3.65 21.37
C LYS A 8 43.08 -4.86 22.05
N SER A 9 41.86 -4.71 22.58
CA SER A 9 41.13 -5.79 23.28
C SER A 9 40.17 -6.53 22.37
N GLN A 10 40.28 -7.87 22.36
CA GLN A 10 39.37 -8.75 21.63
C GLN A 10 37.92 -8.64 22.12
N ILE A 11 37.71 -8.41 23.42
CA ILE A 11 36.37 -8.27 24.02
C ILE A 11 35.68 -7.01 23.49
N GLN A 12 36.43 -5.89 23.40
CA GLN A 12 35.93 -4.63 22.86
C GLN A 12 35.64 -4.73 21.35
N ASN A 13 36.54 -5.37 20.58
CA ASN A 13 36.31 -5.65 19.17
C ASN A 13 35.06 -6.52 18.94
N ARG A 14 34.84 -7.54 19.79
CA ARG A 14 33.65 -8.39 19.73
C ARG A 14 32.37 -7.61 20.04
N ALA A 15 32.38 -6.77 21.09
CA ALA A 15 31.25 -5.92 21.44
C ALA A 15 30.93 -4.88 20.35
N ALA A 16 31.95 -4.27 19.74
CA ALA A 16 31.79 -3.36 18.62
C ALA A 16 31.22 -4.05 17.38
N ALA A 17 31.77 -5.22 17.00
CA ALA A 17 31.29 -6.00 15.87
C ALA A 17 29.83 -6.44 16.06
N LEU A 18 29.43 -6.85 17.27
CA LEU A 18 28.03 -7.22 17.57
C LEU A 18 27.08 -6.04 17.49
N ARG A 19 27.48 -4.84 17.93
CA ARG A 19 26.65 -3.61 17.77
C ARG A 19 26.40 -3.30 16.29
N VAL A 20 27.45 -3.34 15.47
CA VAL A 20 27.36 -3.10 14.03
C VAL A 20 26.51 -4.18 13.35
N LEU A 21 26.69 -5.45 13.74
CA LEU A 21 25.91 -6.56 13.21
C LEU A 21 24.41 -6.40 13.52
N ARG A 22 24.06 -6.05 14.76
CA ARG A 22 22.66 -5.80 15.17
C ARG A 22 22.03 -4.68 14.36
N ALA A 23 22.73 -3.56 14.17
CA ALA A 23 22.24 -2.45 13.35
C ALA A 23 22.01 -2.86 11.88
N ARG A 24 22.94 -3.63 11.29
CA ARG A 24 22.78 -4.15 9.91
C ARG A 24 21.61 -5.13 9.78
N LEU A 25 21.40 -6.00 10.76
CA LEU A 25 20.27 -6.94 10.77
C LEU A 25 18.93 -6.21 10.90
N LEU A 26 18.87 -5.17 11.73
CA LEU A 26 17.67 -4.34 11.84
C LEU A 26 17.35 -3.65 10.50
N LEU A 27 18.36 -3.01 9.89
CA LEU A 27 18.22 -2.36 8.58
C LEU A 27 17.71 -3.36 7.52
N ARG A 28 18.27 -4.57 7.50
CA ARG A 28 17.84 -5.63 6.58
C ARG A 28 16.37 -6.01 6.81
N ARG A 29 15.96 -6.18 8.07
CA ARG A 29 14.57 -6.49 8.40
C ARG A 29 13.62 -5.38 7.94
N GLU A 30 13.98 -4.12 8.15
CA GLU A 30 13.19 -2.98 7.67
C GLU A 30 13.12 -2.94 6.14
N GLN A 31 14.21 -3.27 5.44
CA GLN A 31 14.22 -3.37 3.98
C GLN A 31 13.31 -4.50 3.48
N GLU A 32 13.37 -5.68 4.11
CA GLU A 32 12.48 -6.80 3.79
C GLU A 32 11.01 -6.43 4.02
N GLN A 33 10.69 -5.77 5.15
CA GLN A 33 9.34 -5.27 5.43
C GLN A 33 8.89 -4.20 4.43
N ARG A 34 9.78 -3.28 4.05
CA ARG A 34 9.46 -2.27 3.02
C ARG A 34 9.25 -2.94 1.66
N ALA A 35 10.03 -3.97 1.33
CA ALA A 35 9.87 -4.71 0.08
C ALA A 35 8.54 -5.44 0.03
N THR A 36 8.11 -6.10 1.11
CA THR A 36 6.79 -6.76 1.16
C THR A 36 5.65 -5.73 1.09
N MET A 37 5.77 -4.60 1.79
CA MET A 37 4.78 -3.52 1.71
C MET A 37 4.72 -2.88 0.32
N ASN A 38 5.86 -2.73 -0.36
CA ASN A 38 5.92 -2.19 -1.70
C ASN A 38 5.36 -3.18 -2.74
N ALA A 39 5.55 -4.49 -2.55
CA ALA A 39 4.94 -5.51 -3.41
C ALA A 39 3.41 -5.55 -3.29
N LEU A 40 2.87 -5.15 -2.12
CA LEU A 40 1.43 -5.01 -1.90
C LEU A 40 0.87 -3.69 -2.43
N ARG A 41 1.73 -2.69 -2.70
CA ARG A 41 1.31 -1.42 -3.26
C ARG A 41 1.25 -1.56 -4.78
N ASP A 42 0.08 -1.31 -5.33
CA ASP A 42 -0.12 -1.30 -6.77
C ASP A 42 0.60 -0.10 -7.43
N GLU A 43 0.90 -0.24 -8.72
CA GLU A 43 1.67 0.76 -9.47
C GLU A 43 0.93 2.11 -9.57
N GLY A 44 1.73 3.18 -9.62
CA GLY A 44 1.33 4.54 -9.26
C GLY A 44 0.11 5.13 -9.98
N SER A 45 -0.36 6.24 -9.41
CA SER A 45 -1.47 7.06 -9.92
C SER A 45 -1.18 7.60 -11.32
N SER A 46 -1.48 6.80 -12.34
CA SER A 46 -1.46 7.19 -13.74
C SER A 46 -2.83 7.69 -14.17
N TRP A 47 -2.86 8.59 -15.15
CA TRP A 47 -4.08 9.23 -15.69
C TRP A 47 -5.10 8.23 -16.27
N GLY A 48 -4.75 6.96 -16.44
CA GLY A 48 -5.65 5.87 -16.87
C GLY A 48 -6.08 4.90 -15.78
N ASN A 49 -5.54 4.97 -14.55
CA ASN A 49 -5.83 4.02 -13.47
C ASN A 49 -6.83 4.58 -12.42
N GLN A 50 -7.73 5.46 -12.85
CA GLN A 50 -8.72 6.04 -11.94
C GLN A 50 -9.90 5.06 -11.75
N MET A 51 -10.17 4.64 -10.52
CA MET A 51 -11.32 3.76 -10.24
C MET A 51 -12.67 4.49 -10.22
N ARG A 52 -12.70 5.75 -9.76
CA ARG A 52 -13.95 6.51 -9.53
C ARG A 52 -13.82 7.93 -10.04
N SER A 53 -14.78 8.37 -10.84
CA SER A 53 -14.91 9.75 -11.31
C SER A 53 -15.84 10.54 -10.39
N TYR A 54 -15.39 11.73 -9.99
CA TYR A 54 -16.14 12.68 -9.17
C TYR A 54 -16.32 13.97 -9.97
N VAL A 55 -17.54 14.20 -10.46
CA VAL A 55 -17.92 15.42 -11.17
C VAL A 55 -18.76 16.27 -10.22
N LEU A 56 -18.25 17.45 -9.88
CA LEU A 56 -18.95 18.39 -8.99
C LEU A 56 -19.67 19.50 -9.77
N HIS A 57 -19.16 19.84 -10.94
CA HIS A 57 -19.70 20.87 -11.84
C HIS A 57 -19.45 20.46 -13.30
N PRO A 58 -20.37 20.74 -14.25
CA PRO A 58 -21.62 21.50 -14.12
C PRO A 58 -22.79 20.69 -13.56
N TYR A 59 -22.72 19.37 -13.58
CA TYR A 59 -23.64 18.45 -12.92
C TYR A 59 -22.89 17.69 -11.81
N GLN A 60 -23.65 17.20 -10.83
CA GLN A 60 -23.13 16.47 -9.69
C GLN A 60 -23.29 14.97 -9.93
N MET A 61 -22.18 14.24 -9.99
CA MET A 61 -22.18 12.81 -10.22
C MET A 61 -20.90 12.16 -9.69
N VAL A 62 -21.05 11.05 -8.97
CA VAL A 62 -19.94 10.15 -8.66
C VAL A 62 -20.21 8.82 -9.35
N LYS A 63 -19.23 8.32 -10.11
CA LYS A 63 -19.35 7.05 -10.85
C LYS A 63 -18.14 6.17 -10.60
N ASP A 64 -18.38 4.92 -10.22
CA ASP A 64 -17.36 3.87 -10.10
C ASP A 64 -17.22 3.13 -11.43
N LEU A 65 -16.03 3.20 -12.04
CA LEU A 65 -15.79 2.73 -13.42
C LEU A 65 -15.67 1.19 -13.50
N ARG A 66 -15.37 0.52 -12.38
CA ARG A 66 -15.29 -0.95 -12.31
C ARG A 66 -16.65 -1.63 -12.11
N THR A 67 -17.55 -0.97 -11.37
CA THR A 67 -18.83 -1.55 -10.94
C THR A 67 -20.05 -0.89 -11.59
N GLU A 68 -19.82 0.20 -12.33
CA GLU A 68 -20.82 1.04 -12.98
C GLU A 68 -21.83 1.70 -12.03
N VAL A 69 -21.63 1.60 -10.72
CA VAL A 69 -22.47 2.24 -9.71
C VAL A 69 -22.26 3.76 -9.75
N GLU A 70 -23.37 4.50 -9.78
CA GLU A 70 -23.37 5.95 -9.80
C GLU A 70 -24.33 6.56 -8.77
N THR A 71 -24.01 7.77 -8.31
CA THR A 71 -24.86 8.58 -7.43
C THR A 71 -24.79 10.05 -7.80
N GLY A 72 -25.92 10.74 -7.68
CA GLY A 72 -26.04 12.17 -7.90
C GLY A 72 -25.72 13.04 -6.68
N ASN A 73 -25.39 12.43 -5.53
CA ASN A 73 -25.09 13.15 -4.29
C ASN A 73 -23.59 13.07 -3.93
N PRO A 74 -22.70 13.84 -4.57
CA PRO A 74 -21.27 13.81 -4.29
C PRO A 74 -20.95 14.33 -2.88
N ALA A 75 -21.75 15.25 -2.33
CA ALA A 75 -21.54 15.77 -0.99
C ALA A 75 -21.61 14.64 0.06
N GLY A 76 -22.67 13.82 0.01
CA GLY A 76 -22.80 12.66 0.90
C GLY A 76 -21.65 11.66 0.77
N VAL A 77 -21.19 11.42 -0.46
CA VAL A 77 -20.05 10.52 -0.72
C VAL A 77 -18.75 11.07 -0.13
N LEU A 78 -18.52 12.37 -0.23
CA LEU A 78 -17.36 13.05 0.36
C LEU A 78 -17.46 13.09 1.89
N ASP A 79 -18.68 13.14 2.44
CA ASP A 79 -18.97 13.09 3.88
C ASP A 79 -18.92 11.67 4.47
N GLY A 80 -18.75 10.64 3.63
CA GLY A 80 -18.47 9.27 4.06
C GLY A 80 -19.51 8.22 3.68
N ASP A 81 -20.56 8.57 2.91
CA ASP A 81 -21.54 7.62 2.36
C ASP A 81 -20.92 6.77 1.24
N LEU A 82 -20.01 5.87 1.63
CA LEU A 82 -19.23 5.01 0.73
C LEU A 82 -19.73 3.56 0.70
N ASP A 83 -20.66 3.20 1.59
CA ASP A 83 -21.15 1.83 1.74
C ASP A 83 -21.64 1.22 0.42
N PRO A 84 -22.42 1.93 -0.43
CA PRO A 84 -22.87 1.38 -1.71
C PRO A 84 -21.71 1.02 -2.66
N PHE A 85 -20.64 1.83 -2.67
CA PHE A 85 -19.46 1.61 -3.51
C PHE A 85 -18.57 0.48 -2.99
N ILE A 86 -18.49 0.32 -1.67
CA ILE A 86 -17.72 -0.73 -1.02
C ILE A 86 -18.38 -2.09 -1.30
N GLU A 87 -19.70 -2.20 -1.05
CA GLU A 87 -20.44 -3.44 -1.29
C GLU A 87 -20.36 -3.87 -2.76
N ALA A 88 -20.59 -2.94 -3.69
CA ALA A 88 -20.46 -3.19 -5.12
C ALA A 88 -19.05 -3.64 -5.49
N GLY A 89 -18.02 -2.99 -4.94
CA GLY A 89 -16.62 -3.36 -5.16
C GLY A 89 -16.25 -4.76 -4.66
N ILE A 90 -16.79 -5.18 -3.52
CA ILE A 90 -16.57 -6.54 -2.98
C ILE A 90 -17.24 -7.58 -3.89
N ARG A 91 -18.48 -7.31 -4.33
CA ARG A 91 -19.21 -8.20 -5.25
C ARG A 91 -18.47 -8.35 -6.58
N TRP A 92 -18.01 -7.24 -7.16
CA TRP A 92 -17.24 -7.21 -8.40
C TRP A 92 -15.93 -8.01 -8.31
N ARG A 93 -15.15 -7.82 -7.23
CA ARG A 93 -13.92 -8.61 -7.02
C ARG A 93 -14.20 -10.11 -6.88
N ARG A 94 -15.31 -10.47 -6.22
CA ARG A 94 -15.71 -11.88 -6.08
C ARG A 94 -16.08 -12.49 -7.42
N SER A 95 -16.76 -11.75 -8.31
CA SER A 95 -17.05 -12.26 -9.66
C SER A 95 -15.79 -12.51 -10.48
N GLU A 96 -14.78 -11.63 -10.42
CA GLU A 96 -13.51 -11.82 -11.13
C GLU A 96 -12.73 -13.05 -10.64
N ALA A 97 -12.73 -13.29 -9.33
CA ALA A 97 -12.11 -14.48 -8.76
C ALA A 97 -12.77 -15.77 -9.28
N THR A 98 -14.11 -15.77 -9.40
CA THR A 98 -14.87 -16.95 -9.88
C THR A 98 -14.65 -17.20 -11.37
N SER A 99 -14.35 -16.18 -12.18
CA SER A 99 -14.09 -16.33 -13.62
C SER A 99 -12.67 -16.81 -13.95
N THR A 100 -11.76 -16.84 -12.96
CA THR A 100 -10.35 -17.22 -13.16
C THR A 100 -10.08 -18.69 -12.79
N ASP A 101 -11.02 -19.35 -12.11
CA ASP A 101 -11.04 -20.81 -11.86
C ASP A 101 -11.70 -21.57 -13.01
#